data_AF-A0A2D3USF5-F1
#
_entry.id   AF-A0A2D3USF5-F1
#
_cell.length_a   1.000
_cell.length_b   1.000
_cell.length_c   1.000
_cell.angle_alpha   90.00
_cell.angle_beta   90.00
_cell.angle_gamma   90.00
#
_symmetry.space_group_name_H-M   'P 1'
#
loop_
_entity.id
_entity.type
_entity.pdbx_description
1 polymer ?
#
loop_
_entity_poly.entity_id
_entity_poly.type
_entity_poly.pdbx_seq_one_letter_code
_entity_poly.pdbx_strand_id
1 'polypeptide(L)'
;MDLSFTVAKKHCSPQDIERLACAYLASTATVNFDAEKAAKEFGGGNAASFKRQIWVITKKIKDNKDDDTSSGDFGGGHHHEPPNMTPKAK
;
A
#
# COMPACT_ATOMS: atom_id res chain seq x y z
N MET A 1 -14.59 1.50 -2.43
CA MET A 1 -13.16 1.11 -2.49
C MET A 1 -13.01 -0.09 -1.57
N ASP A 2 -12.79 -1.28 -2.11
CA ASP A 2 -12.69 -2.50 -1.28
C ASP A 2 -11.24 -2.77 -0.90
N LEU A 3 -10.88 -2.39 0.32
CA LEU A 3 -9.59 -2.73 0.95
C LEU A 3 -9.64 -4.17 1.49
N SER A 4 -8.54 -4.91 1.36
CA SER A 4 -8.45 -6.30 1.84
C SER A 4 -7.62 -6.38 3.12
N PHE A 5 -8.20 -6.90 4.20
CA PHE A 5 -7.49 -7.14 5.46
C PHE A 5 -6.36 -8.16 5.29
N THR A 6 -6.54 -9.17 4.43
CA THR A 6 -5.51 -10.17 4.12
C THR A 6 -4.28 -9.52 3.50
N VAL A 7 -4.49 -8.59 2.56
CA VAL A 7 -3.38 -7.84 1.92
C VAL A 7 -2.74 -6.89 2.93
N ALA A 8 -3.54 -6.17 3.73
CA ALA A 8 -3.03 -5.30 4.79
C ALA A 8 -2.13 -6.06 5.77
N LYS A 9 -2.54 -7.25 6.26
CA LYS A 9 -1.71 -8.07 7.17
C LYS A 9 -0.38 -8.52 6.56
N LYS A 10 -0.30 -8.69 5.23
CA LYS A 10 0.92 -9.13 4.55
C LYS A 10 1.89 -7.97 4.27
N HIS A 11 1.38 -6.80 3.88
CA HIS A 11 2.19 -5.73 3.29
C HIS A 11 2.31 -4.45 4.14
N CYS A 12 1.49 -4.32 5.19
CA CYS A 12 1.52 -3.20 6.12
C CYS A 12 2.23 -3.58 7.42
N SER A 13 2.92 -2.62 8.04
CA SER A 13 3.48 -2.82 9.38
C SER A 13 2.37 -2.84 10.44
N PRO A 14 2.62 -3.39 11.65
CA PRO A 14 1.65 -3.33 12.75
C PRO A 14 1.19 -1.90 13.03
N GLN A 15 2.12 -0.95 12.99
CA GLN A 15 1.82 0.46 13.22
C GLN A 15 0.93 1.07 12.12
N ASP A 16 1.05 0.63 10.87
CA ASP A 16 0.15 1.05 9.79
C ASP A 16 -1.27 0.52 10.02
N ILE A 17 -1.41 -0.69 10.53
CA ILE A 17 -2.71 -1.27 10.89
C ILE A 17 -3.33 -0.49 12.05
N GLU A 18 -2.56 -0.11 13.06
CA GLU A 18 -3.01 0.75 14.16
C GLU A 18 -3.48 2.12 13.65
N ARG A 19 -2.78 2.74 12.69
CA ARG A 19 -3.21 3.99 12.04
C ARG A 19 -4.56 3.83 11.37
N LEU A 20 -4.73 2.76 10.58
CA LEU A 20 -6.00 2.47 9.91
C LEU A 20 -7.12 2.24 10.92
N ALA A 21 -6.85 1.54 12.02
CA ALA A 21 -7.82 1.32 13.08
C ALA A 21 -8.25 2.62 13.76
N CYS A 22 -7.29 3.50 14.12
CA CYS A 22 -7.58 4.83 14.64
C CYS A 22 -8.41 5.67 13.66
N ALA A 23 -8.07 5.64 12.37
CA ALA A 23 -8.82 6.35 11.35
C ALA A 23 -10.26 5.83 11.23
N TYR A 24 -10.45 4.51 11.26
CA TYR A 24 -11.77 3.88 11.23
C TYR A 24 -12.60 4.26 12.44
N LEU A 25 -12.06 4.15 13.66
CA LEU A 25 -12.77 4.51 14.89
C LEU A 25 -13.14 5.99 14.92
N ALA A 26 -12.26 6.88 14.45
CA ALA A 26 -12.55 8.30 14.31
C ALA A 26 -13.56 8.62 13.20
N SER A 27 -13.85 7.69 12.30
CA SER A 27 -14.88 7.82 11.26
C SER A 27 -16.21 7.20 11.65
N THR A 28 -16.23 6.26 12.59
CA THR A 28 -17.46 5.61 13.08
C THR A 28 -18.01 6.28 14.33
N ALA A 29 -17.14 6.84 15.18
CA ALA A 29 -17.57 7.59 16.37
C ALA A 29 -18.22 8.93 16.04
N THR A 30 -18.00 9.46 14.83
CA THR A 30 -18.53 10.75 14.37
C THR A 30 -19.08 10.60 12.96
N VAL A 31 -20.23 11.23 12.67
CA VAL A 31 -20.83 11.23 11.32
C VAL A 31 -19.86 11.81 10.27
N ASN A 32 -18.92 12.66 10.71
CA ASN A 32 -17.82 13.18 9.91
C ASN A 32 -16.49 12.75 10.51
N PHE A 33 -15.60 12.20 9.69
CA PHE A 33 -14.24 11.82 10.10
C PHE A 33 -13.46 13.02 10.64
N ASP A 34 -13.05 12.95 11.92
CA ASP A 34 -12.20 13.95 12.57
C ASP A 34 -10.73 13.50 12.55
N ALA A 35 -9.99 14.04 11.59
CA ALA A 35 -8.57 13.74 11.42
C ALA A 35 -7.67 14.37 12.49
N GLU A 36 -8.08 15.46 13.14
CA GLU A 36 -7.32 16.05 14.24
C GLU A 36 -7.36 15.12 15.45
N LYS A 37 -8.56 14.66 15.79
CA LYS A 37 -8.77 13.71 16.89
C LYS A 37 -8.02 12.41 16.63
N ALA A 38 -8.16 11.85 15.42
CA ALA A 38 -7.46 10.61 15.05
C ALA A 38 -5.93 10.76 15.14
N ALA A 39 -5.37 11.87 14.68
CA ALA A 39 -3.93 12.11 14.72
C ALA A 39 -3.41 12.30 16.16
N LYS A 40 -4.20 12.94 17.03
CA LYS A 40 -3.90 13.08 18.46
C LYS A 40 -3.91 11.72 19.16
N GLU A 41 -4.97 10.94 18.98
CA GLU A 41 -5.12 9.62 19.60
C GLU A 41 -4.06 8.61 19.13
N PHE A 42 -3.66 8.67 17.86
CA PHE A 42 -2.67 7.75 17.30
C PHE A 42 -1.23 8.06 17.77
N GLY A 43 -0.91 9.31 18.14
CA GLY A 43 0.44 9.66 18.59
C GLY A 43 0.80 11.16 18.57
N GLY A 44 -0.19 12.05 18.68
CA GLY A 44 0.06 13.50 18.78
C GLY A 44 0.50 14.19 17.48
N GLY A 45 0.29 13.57 16.31
CA GLY A 45 0.65 14.16 15.01
C GLY A 45 -0.32 15.23 14.51
N ASN A 46 0.05 15.94 13.44
CA ASN A 46 -0.88 16.85 12.76
C ASN A 46 -1.82 16.08 11.80
N ALA A 47 -3.02 16.61 11.59
CA ALA A 47 -4.07 15.97 10.80
C ALA A 47 -3.68 15.76 9.32
N ALA A 48 -2.92 16.68 8.73
CA ALA A 48 -2.52 16.59 7.33
C ALA A 48 -1.56 15.41 7.08
N SER A 49 -0.56 15.25 7.95
CA SER A 49 0.37 14.13 7.92
C SER A 49 -0.37 12.81 8.14
N PHE A 50 -1.30 12.78 9.11
CA PHE A 50 -2.11 11.59 9.37
C PHE A 50 -2.95 11.18 8.15
N LYS A 51 -3.71 12.12 7.55
CA LYS A 51 -4.47 11.87 6.31
C LYS A 51 -3.58 11.35 5.18
N ARG A 52 -2.38 11.93 5.03
CA ARG A 52 -1.44 11.50 3.99
C ARG A 52 -0.92 10.09 4.25
N GLN A 53 -0.63 9.72 5.49
CA GLN A 53 -0.22 8.36 5.83
C GLN A 53 -1.34 7.35 5.58
N ILE A 54 -2.59 7.65 5.96
CA ILE A 54 -3.74 6.79 5.63
C ILE A 54 -3.88 6.61 4.11
N TRP A 55 -3.71 7.68 3.34
CA TRP A 55 -3.74 7.59 1.88
C TRP A 55 -2.62 6.69 1.33
N VAL A 56 -1.38 6.83 1.82
CA VAL A 56 -0.25 5.99 1.40
C VAL A 56 -0.50 4.52 1.73
N ILE A 57 -0.99 4.22 2.93
CA ILE A 57 -1.27 2.84 3.36
C ILE A 57 -2.39 2.23 2.52
N THR A 58 -3.49 2.96 2.31
CA THR A 58 -4.62 2.47 1.49
C THR A 58 -4.24 2.30 0.02
N LYS A 59 -3.37 3.17 -0.52
CA LYS A 59 -2.80 2.99 -1.86
C LYS A 59 -1.94 1.73 -1.93
N LYS A 60 -1.04 1.52 -0.97
CA LYS A 60 -0.22 0.30 -0.90
C LYS A 60 -1.07 -0.97 -0.89
N ILE A 61 -2.13 -1.01 -0.09
CA ILE A 61 -3.05 -2.16 -0.02
C ILE A 61 -3.70 -2.43 -1.38
N LYS A 62 -4.06 -1.39 -2.13
CA LYS A 62 -4.67 -1.54 -3.46
C LYS A 62 -3.67 -2.04 -4.49
N ASP A 63 -2.51 -1.40 -4.57
CA ASP A 63 -1.48 -1.77 -5.55
C ASP A 63 -1.12 -3.26 -5.40
N ASN A 64 -0.96 -3.75 -4.16
CA ASN A 64 -0.66 -5.16 -3.90
C ASN A 64 -1.88 -6.10 -4.07
N LYS A 65 -3.12 -5.58 -3.98
CA LYS A 65 -4.32 -6.37 -4.26
C LYS A 65 -4.45 -6.63 -5.77
N ASP A 66 -4.12 -5.64 -6.58
CA ASP A 66 -4.13 -5.77 -8.04
C ASP A 66 -3.00 -6.72 -8.52
N ASP A 67 -1.84 -6.70 -7.85
CA ASP A 67 -0.75 -7.67 -8.11
C ASP A 67 -1.12 -9.13 -7.76
N ASP A 68 -1.81 -9.37 -6.65
CA ASP A 68 -2.29 -10.71 -6.25
C ASP A 68 -3.37 -11.23 -7.23
N THR A 69 -4.08 -10.31 -7.90
CA THR A 69 -5.06 -10.64 -8.97
C THR A 69 -4.40 -10.83 -10.34
N SER A 70 -3.14 -10.40 -10.50
CA SER A 70 -2.37 -10.52 -11.75
C SER A 70 -1.48 -11.78 -11.81
N SER A 71 -1.47 -12.61 -10.76
CA SER A 71 -0.78 -13.92 -10.77
C SER A 71 -1.62 -15.02 -11.43
N GLY A 72 -2.24 -14.68 -12.56
CA GLY A 72 -3.14 -15.53 -13.32
C GLY A 72 -2.93 -15.40 -14.83
N ASP A 73 -1.70 -15.28 -15.31
CA ASP A 73 -1.35 -15.69 -16.68
C ASP A 73 0.09 -16.22 -16.74
N PHE A 74 0.21 -17.54 -16.78
CA PHE A 74 1.38 -18.21 -17.33
C PHE A 74 1.25 -18.19 -18.86
N GLY A 75 2.03 -17.35 -19.53
CA GLY A 75 1.93 -17.17 -20.99
C GLY A 75 3.23 -16.73 -21.66
N GLY A 76 4.26 -17.58 -21.56
CA GLY A 76 5.47 -17.71 -22.39
C GLY A 76 5.92 -16.56 -23.33
N GLY A 77 7.16 -16.09 -23.11
CA GLY A 77 7.90 -15.30 -24.08
C GLY A 77 9.37 -15.17 -23.72
N HIS A 78 10.14 -16.24 -23.92
CA HIS A 78 11.60 -16.18 -23.93
C HIS A 78 12.07 -15.12 -24.94
N HIS A 79 12.70 -14.04 -24.46
CA HIS A 79 13.70 -13.31 -25.24
C HIS A 79 14.96 -13.19 -24.38
N HIS A 80 15.68 -14.32 -24.31
CA HIS A 80 17.08 -14.33 -23.91
C HIS A 80 17.86 -13.91 -25.16
N GLU A 81 18.04 -12.62 -25.36
CA GLU A 81 18.95 -12.11 -26.38
C GLU A 81 20.38 -12.24 -25.83
N PRO A 82 21.26 -13.09 -26.39
CA PRO A 82 22.64 -13.12 -25.97
C PRO A 82 23.36 -11.86 -26.47
N PRO A 83 24.21 -11.20 -25.66
CA PRO A 83 25.03 -10.10 -26.16
C PRO A 83 26.09 -10.67 -27.12
N ASN A 84 25.85 -10.58 -28.42
CA ASN A 84 26.86 -10.85 -29.44
C ASN A 84 27.60 -9.55 -29.78
N MET A 85 28.73 -9.31 -29.12
CA MET A 85 29.78 -8.43 -29.65
C MET A 85 31.15 -8.97 -29.26
N THR A 86 31.73 -9.78 -30.14
CA THR A 86 33.17 -10.05 -30.15
C THR A 86 33.90 -8.90 -30.86
N PRO A 87 34.92 -8.28 -30.25
CA PRO A 87 35.80 -7.37 -30.96
C PRO A 87 37.15 -8.02 -31.30
N LYS A 88 37.74 -7.53 -32.41
CA LYS A 88 39.13 -7.64 -32.89
C LYS A 88 39.47 -8.75 -33.89
N ALA A 89 39.70 -8.31 -35.13
CA ALA A 89 40.85 -8.77 -35.90
C ALA A 89 41.90 -7.64 -35.92
N LYS A 90 43.17 -8.03 -35.78
CA LYS A 90 44.36 -7.19 -36.00
C LYS A 90 44.72 -7.20 -37.47
#